data_AF-A0A919NFT1-F1
#
_entry.id   AF-A0A919NFT1-F1
#
_cell.length_a   1.000
_cell.length_b   1.000
_cell.length_c   1.000
_cell.angle_alpha   90.00
_cell.angle_beta   90.00
_cell.angle_gamma   90.00
#
_symmetry.space_group_name_H-M   'P 1'
#
loop_
_entity.id
_entity.type
_entity.pdbx_description
1 polymer ?
#
loop_
_entity_poly.entity_id
_entity_poly.type
_entity_poly.pdbx_seq_one_letter_code
_entity_poly.pdbx_strand_id
1 'polypeptide(L)'
;MIRDEVYNFVRLGPLTSELDNSEDGDEAFDEMEQALHAIEKPVTDEEAHLLLGSFGEDNSFGLAWTLLHLIESAPSPPVTSEPPPGSNPWIERMWVRYRNSLTD
;
A
#
# COMPACT_ATOMS: atom_id res chain seq x y z
N MET A 1 -16.57 -7.83 3.35
CA MET A 1 -17.13 -6.48 3.64
C MET A 1 -15.95 -5.62 3.99
N ILE A 2 -15.72 -4.63 3.14
CA ILE A 2 -14.61 -3.70 3.26
C ILE A 2 -15.00 -2.60 4.24
N ARG A 3 -14.09 -2.25 5.14
CA ARG A 3 -14.27 -1.17 6.11
C ARG A 3 -14.21 0.22 5.45
N ASP A 4 -14.93 1.17 6.01
CA ASP A 4 -15.04 2.53 5.45
C ASP A 4 -13.69 3.25 5.43
N GLU A 5 -12.83 3.00 6.41
CA GLU A 5 -11.47 3.54 6.49
C GLU A 5 -10.62 3.13 5.29
N VAL A 6 -10.78 1.89 4.81
CA VAL A 6 -10.11 1.40 3.61
C VAL A 6 -10.62 2.13 2.37
N TYR A 7 -11.93 2.28 2.23
CA TYR A 7 -12.49 3.04 1.11
C TYR A 7 -12.08 4.50 1.12
N ASN A 8 -12.04 5.12 2.30
CA ASN A 8 -11.62 6.51 2.45
C ASN A 8 -10.17 6.68 1.99
N PHE A 9 -9.26 5.83 2.43
CA PHE A 9 -7.87 5.87 1.98
C PHE A 9 -7.73 5.62 0.47
N VAL A 10 -8.37 4.58 -0.07
CA VAL A 10 -8.31 4.26 -1.51
C VAL A 10 -8.83 5.41 -2.38
N ARG A 11 -9.82 6.18 -1.89
CA ARG A 11 -10.38 7.33 -2.60
C ARG A 11 -9.43 8.54 -2.68
N LEU A 12 -8.41 8.63 -1.82
CA LEU A 12 -7.37 9.66 -1.90
C LEU A 12 -6.43 9.44 -3.09
N GLY A 13 -6.39 8.22 -3.63
CA GLY A 13 -5.55 7.84 -4.75
C GLY A 13 -4.20 7.25 -4.34
N PRO A 14 -3.23 7.18 -5.27
CA PRO A 14 -1.89 6.71 -4.98
C PRO A 14 -1.15 7.64 -4.01
N LEU A 15 -0.24 7.08 -3.20
CA LEU A 15 0.64 7.85 -2.32
C LEU A 15 1.36 8.97 -3.08
N THR A 16 1.49 10.12 -2.42
CA THR A 16 2.19 11.29 -2.96
C THR A 16 3.68 11.01 -3.16
N SER A 17 4.28 11.70 -4.14
CA SER A 17 5.72 11.60 -4.38
C SER A 17 6.51 12.45 -3.39
N GLU A 18 7.67 11.96 -2.97
CA GLU A 18 8.67 12.72 -2.20
C GLU A 18 9.19 13.95 -2.96
N LEU A 19 8.96 14.03 -4.27
CA LEU A 19 9.35 15.16 -5.12
C LEU A 19 8.30 16.28 -5.19
N ASP A 20 7.07 16.02 -4.74
CA ASP A 20 6.06 17.07 -4.61
C ASP A 20 6.33 17.86 -3.34
N ASN A 21 6.82 19.09 -3.50
CA ASN A 21 7.17 20.00 -2.40
C ASN A 21 6.25 21.22 -2.35
N SER A 22 5.05 21.10 -2.94
CA SER A 22 4.02 22.12 -2.87
C SER A 22 3.24 22.06 -1.55
N GLU A 23 2.58 23.15 -1.17
CA GLU A 23 1.69 23.17 0.00
C GLU A 23 0.54 22.14 -0.15
N ASP A 24 0.04 21.96 -1.37
CA ASP A 24 -0.99 20.96 -1.69
C ASP A 24 -0.45 19.52 -1.50
N GLY A 25 0.82 19.29 -1.84
CA GLY A 25 1.50 18.00 -1.66
C GLY A 25 1.70 17.65 -0.18
N ASP A 26 2.07 18.65 0.63
CA ASP A 26 2.19 18.50 2.09
C ASP A 26 0.82 18.19 2.73
N GLU A 27 -0.25 18.90 2.34
CA GLU A 27 -1.61 18.64 2.83
C GLU A 27 -2.11 17.24 2.43
N ALA A 28 -1.87 16.84 1.18
CA ALA A 28 -2.23 15.51 0.69
C ALA A 28 -1.46 14.39 1.42
N PHE A 29 -0.17 14.61 1.73
CA PHE A 29 0.63 13.68 2.52
C PHE A 29 0.04 13.50 3.92
N ASP A 30 -0.27 14.59 4.62
CA ASP A 30 -0.86 14.56 5.96
C ASP A 30 -2.22 13.84 5.96
N GLU A 31 -3.07 14.09 4.96
CA GLU A 31 -4.37 13.42 4.81
C GLU A 31 -4.20 11.91 4.59
N MET A 32 -3.29 11.51 3.71
CA MET A 32 -3.00 10.09 3.45
C MET A 32 -2.39 9.39 4.67
N GLU A 33 -1.48 10.04 5.39
CA GLU A 33 -0.87 9.49 6.61
C GLU A 33 -1.96 9.21 7.66
N GLN A 34 -2.81 10.20 7.93
CA GLN A 34 -3.91 10.06 8.90
C GLN A 34 -4.89 8.95 8.48
N ALA A 35 -5.30 8.93 7.22
CA ALA A 35 -6.24 7.94 6.70
C ALA A 35 -5.66 6.51 6.76
N LEU A 36 -4.37 6.34 6.43
CA LEU A 36 -3.71 5.04 6.50
C LEU A 36 -3.60 4.53 7.94
N HIS A 37 -3.28 5.41 8.88
CA HIS A 37 -3.18 5.06 10.31
C HIS A 37 -4.53 4.73 10.95
N ALA A 38 -5.64 5.17 10.38
CA ALA A 38 -6.98 4.80 10.83
C ALA A 38 -7.35 3.35 10.49
N ILE A 39 -6.67 2.71 9.52
CA ILE A 39 -6.97 1.33 9.13
C ILE A 39 -6.33 0.35 10.11
N GLU A 40 -7.17 -0.32 10.91
CA GLU A 40 -6.70 -1.32 11.86
C GLU A 40 -6.22 -2.61 11.18
N LYS A 41 -5.17 -3.23 11.76
CA LYS A 41 -4.68 -4.56 11.38
C LYS A 41 -5.40 -5.66 12.18
N PRO A 42 -5.58 -6.87 11.62
CA PRO A 42 -5.26 -7.23 10.24
C PRO A 42 -6.32 -6.69 9.26
N VAL A 43 -5.90 -6.43 8.02
CA VAL A 43 -6.86 -6.23 6.92
C VAL A 43 -7.37 -7.58 6.41
N THR A 44 -8.53 -7.58 5.76
CA THR A 44 -9.02 -8.76 5.05
C THR A 44 -8.29 -8.93 3.71
N ASP A 45 -8.34 -10.12 3.11
CA ASP A 45 -7.78 -10.35 1.77
C ASP A 45 -8.41 -9.40 0.73
N GLU A 46 -9.72 -9.14 0.82
CA GLU A 46 -10.44 -8.22 -0.07
C GLU A 46 -9.92 -6.78 0.04
N GLU A 47 -9.70 -6.30 1.27
CA GLU A 47 -9.12 -4.98 1.55
C GLU A 47 -7.66 -4.88 1.07
N ALA A 48 -6.87 -5.92 1.31
CA ALA A 48 -5.48 -5.98 0.87
C ALA A 48 -5.37 -5.78 -0.65
N HIS A 49 -6.22 -6.45 -1.44
CA HIS A 49 -6.22 -6.30 -2.90
C HIS A 49 -6.58 -4.88 -3.37
N LEU A 50 -7.49 -4.20 -2.67
CA LEU A 50 -7.82 -2.81 -3.00
C LEU A 50 -6.65 -1.86 -2.70
N LEU A 51 -6.02 -2.04 -1.56
CA LEU A 51 -4.90 -1.21 -1.09
C LEU A 51 -3.64 -1.33 -1.98
N LEU A 52 -3.49 -2.41 -2.75
CA LEU A 52 -2.41 -2.54 -3.74
C LEU A 52 -2.41 -1.41 -4.77
N GLY A 53 -3.59 -0.86 -5.10
CA GLY A 53 -3.74 0.24 -6.05
C GLY A 53 -3.29 1.60 -5.50
N SER A 54 -2.98 1.70 -4.21
CA SER A 54 -2.64 2.94 -3.55
C SER A 54 -1.12 3.18 -3.46
N PHE A 55 -0.28 2.26 -3.92
CA PHE A 55 1.17 2.53 -4.03
C PHE A 55 1.45 3.64 -5.05
N GLY A 56 2.18 4.66 -4.60
CA GLY A 56 2.76 5.71 -5.42
C GLY A 56 4.03 5.26 -6.14
N GLU A 57 4.72 6.22 -6.78
CA GLU A 57 5.92 5.95 -7.59
C GLU A 57 7.21 5.76 -6.78
N ASP A 58 7.23 6.24 -5.53
CA ASP A 58 8.39 6.19 -4.66
C ASP A 58 8.03 5.69 -3.25
N ASN A 59 8.81 6.10 -2.25
CA ASN A 59 8.66 5.66 -0.87
C ASN A 59 7.73 6.57 -0.04
N SER A 60 7.31 7.73 -0.55
CA SER A 60 6.41 8.68 0.11
C SER A 60 6.83 8.93 1.56
N PHE A 61 8.09 9.28 1.78
CA PHE A 61 8.70 9.51 3.10
C PHE A 61 8.56 8.32 4.08
N GLY A 62 8.40 7.11 3.56
CA GLY A 62 8.23 5.87 4.33
C GLY A 62 6.79 5.40 4.44
N LEU A 63 5.81 6.18 3.99
CA LEU A 63 4.39 5.81 4.05
C LEU A 63 4.08 4.56 3.20
N ALA A 64 4.83 4.36 2.11
CA ALA A 64 4.74 3.15 1.30
C ALA A 64 5.12 1.87 2.08
N TRP A 65 6.07 1.95 3.03
CA TRP A 65 6.36 0.84 3.93
C TRP A 65 5.21 0.55 4.90
N THR A 66 4.58 1.59 5.43
CA THR A 66 3.41 1.46 6.31
C THR A 66 2.28 0.75 5.57
N LEU A 67 2.01 1.17 4.33
CA LEU A 67 1.02 0.55 3.45
C LEU A 67 1.37 -0.91 3.15
N LEU A 68 2.61 -1.20 2.77
CA LEU A 68 3.06 -2.57 2.52
C LEU A 68 2.82 -3.49 3.73
N HIS A 69 3.23 -3.07 4.92
CA HIS A 69 3.03 -3.88 6.13
C HIS A 69 1.57 -3.95 6.60
N LEU A 70 0.72 -3.03 6.16
CA LEU A 70 -0.73 -3.11 6.36
C LEU A 70 -1.30 -4.19 5.44
N ILE A 71 -0.96 -4.18 4.16
CA ILE A 71 -1.43 -5.17 3.18
C ILE A 71 -0.93 -6.58 3.53
N GLU A 72 0.34 -6.73 3.95
CA GLU A 72 0.90 -8.02 4.39
C GLU A 72 0.31 -8.53 5.72
N SER A 73 -0.52 -7.74 6.41
CA SER A 73 -1.24 -8.23 7.60
C SER A 73 -2.45 -9.11 7.27
N ALA A 74 -2.81 -9.21 5.98
CA ALA A 74 -3.89 -10.06 5.52
C ALA A 74 -3.65 -11.55 5.81
N PRO A 75 -4.72 -12.35 6.01
CA PRO A 75 -4.60 -13.79 6.22
C PRO A 75 -3.86 -14.54 5.10
N SER A 76 -4.04 -14.09 3.85
CA SER A 76 -3.41 -14.68 2.67
C SER A 76 -2.38 -13.72 2.06
N PRO A 77 -1.26 -14.23 1.48
CA PRO A 77 -0.33 -13.39 0.75
C PRO A 77 -1.03 -12.67 -0.42
N PRO A 78 -0.93 -11.35 -0.52
CA PRO A 78 -1.69 -10.54 -1.49
C PRO A 78 -1.12 -10.62 -2.91
N VAL A 79 0.17 -10.96 -3.06
CA VAL A 79 0.85 -11.07 -4.35
C VAL A 79 1.55 -12.42 -4.44
N THR A 80 0.92 -13.37 -5.13
CA THR A 80 1.37 -14.76 -5.24
C THR A 80 1.87 -15.17 -6.63
N SER A 81 1.74 -14.28 -7.61
CA SER A 81 2.18 -14.50 -8.99
C SER A 81 3.21 -13.45 -9.41
N GLU A 82 4.06 -13.81 -10.37
CA GLU A 82 5.08 -12.91 -10.91
C GLU A 82 4.41 -11.66 -11.53
N PRO A 83 4.72 -10.45 -11.02
CA PRO A 83 4.19 -9.23 -11.59
C PRO A 83 4.72 -9.01 -13.02
N PRO A 84 3.93 -8.43 -13.94
CA PRO A 84 4.40 -8.07 -15.27
C PRO A 84 5.61 -7.12 -15.21
N PRO A 85 6.51 -7.14 -16.22
CA PRO A 85 7.60 -6.18 -16.30
C PRO A 85 7.11 -4.73 -16.24
N GLY A 86 7.74 -3.91 -15.40
CA GLY A 86 7.34 -2.51 -15.19
C GLY A 86 6.17 -2.34 -14.22
N SER A 87 5.86 -3.37 -13.44
CA SER A 87 4.95 -3.25 -12.30
C SER A 87 5.50 -2.29 -11.25
N ASN A 88 4.62 -1.80 -10.39
CA ASN A 88 5.04 -0.95 -9.27
C ASN A 88 6.08 -1.70 -8.40
N PRO A 89 7.20 -1.06 -8.00
CA PRO A 89 8.30 -1.71 -7.29
C PRO A 89 7.88 -2.32 -5.94
N TRP A 90 6.80 -1.81 -5.33
CA TRP A 90 6.24 -2.36 -4.10
C TRP A 90 5.52 -3.69 -4.32
N ILE A 91 4.84 -3.84 -5.46
CA ILE A 91 4.20 -5.11 -5.87
C ILE A 91 5.27 -6.17 -6.15
N GLU A 92 6.34 -5.79 -6.87
CA GLU A 92 7.50 -6.66 -7.11
C GLU A 92 8.15 -7.09 -5.79
N ARG A 93 8.33 -6.16 -4.85
CA ARG A 93 8.89 -6.44 -3.52
C ARG A 93 8.05 -7.44 -2.74
N MET A 94 6.72 -7.28 -2.72
CA MET A 94 5.82 -8.22 -2.02
C MET A 94 5.87 -9.61 -2.66
N TRP A 95 5.92 -9.69 -4.00
CA TRP A 95 6.09 -10.97 -4.68
C TRP A 95 7.42 -11.66 -4.34
N VAL A 96 8.53 -10.91 -4.29
CA VAL A 96 9.84 -11.46 -3.89
C VAL A 96 9.79 -11.98 -2.45
N ARG A 97 9.15 -11.26 -1.53
CA ARG A 97 8.95 -11.71 -0.14
C ARG A 97 8.14 -13.00 -0.08
N TYR A 98 7.03 -13.08 -0.82
CA TYR A 98 6.24 -14.30 -0.93
C TYR A 98 7.08 -15.46 -1.47
N ARG A 99 7.84 -15.25 -2.56
CA ARG A 99 8.71 -16.28 -3.12
C ARG A 99 9.75 -16.80 -2.14
N ASN A 100 10.39 -15.91 -1.39
CA ASN A 100 11.38 -16.30 -0.37
C ASN A 100 10.73 -17.12 0.76
N SER A 101 9.47 -16.81 1.12
CA SER A 101 8.73 -17.58 2.13
C SER A 101 8.40 -19.02 1.72
N LEU A 102 8.48 -19.35 0.43
CA LEU A 102 8.27 -20.72 -0.08
C LEU A 102 9.55 -21.56 -0.10
N THR A 103 10.71 -20.92 0.06
CA THR A 103 12.03 -21.57 0.00
C THR A 103 12.62 -21.90 1.38
N ASP A 104 11.94 -21.48 2.45
CA ASP A 104 12.25 -21.78 3.86
C ASP A 104 11.45 -22.99 4.37
#